data_AF-T1HIW6-F1
#
_entry.id   AF-T1HIW6-F1
#
_cell.length_a   1.000
_cell.length_b   1.000
_cell.length_c   1.000
_cell.angle_alpha   90.00
_cell.angle_beta   90.00
_cell.angle_gamma   90.00
#
_symmetry.space_group_name_H-M   'P 1'
#
loop_
_entity.id
_entity.type
_entity.pdbx_description
1 polymer ?
#
loop_
_entity_poly.entity_id
_entity_poly.type
_entity_poly.pdbx_seq_one_letter_code
_entity_poly.pdbx_strand_id
1 'polypeptide(L)'
;MASKGSNSSQLSGESVINDQEKRDIFAVLMSRFDHMCEELRYIKTDISNSRAETKEITKVISENNVELKNSVTFMKETVKKFEEDFVKLKKENNYLKKELELLRVFSATNHQLIYRNSIKISNLPKVEQENLLEIVEKISNVIGFVFSPEKIDSVYRTRNRNPLMDPLIIVSFVRNIDKTEFLKLKRN
;
A
#
# COMPACT_ATOMS: atom_id res chain seq x y z
N MET A 1 112.01 75.60 -22.51
CA MET A 1 111.99 74.73 -21.30
C MET A 1 110.55 74.71 -20.81
N ALA A 2 109.82 73.62 -21.09
CA ALA A 2 109.35 72.65 -20.07
C ALA A 2 108.50 73.34 -18.97
N SER A 3 107.26 73.00 -18.66
CA SER A 3 106.55 71.72 -18.74
C SER A 3 105.06 71.97 -18.42
N LYS A 4 104.17 71.27 -19.15
CA LYS A 4 102.94 70.54 -18.73
C LYS A 4 102.15 71.08 -17.53
N GLY A 5 100.85 71.24 -17.56
CA GLY A 5 99.82 70.41 -18.20
C GLY A 5 98.61 70.43 -17.27
N SER A 6 97.40 70.52 -17.82
CA SER A 6 96.48 69.37 -17.92
C SER A 6 95.62 69.23 -16.67
N ASN A 7 94.34 69.58 -16.81
CA ASN A 7 93.24 68.63 -17.09
C ASN A 7 92.67 68.10 -15.77
N SER A 8 91.49 68.56 -15.36
CA SER A 8 90.17 68.20 -15.91
C SER A 8 89.62 66.99 -15.17
N SER A 9 88.30 67.06 -14.90
CA SER A 9 87.35 65.94 -14.97
C SER A 9 87.60 64.73 -14.03
N GLN A 10 86.63 64.07 -13.44
CA GLN A 10 85.19 64.02 -13.68
C GLN A 10 84.59 63.27 -12.50
N LEU A 11 83.35 63.63 -12.20
CA LEU A 11 82.33 62.76 -11.63
C LEU A 11 82.38 61.33 -12.19
N SER A 12 82.46 60.34 -11.30
CA SER A 12 81.72 59.07 -11.42
C SER A 12 81.73 58.34 -10.07
N GLY A 13 80.70 58.57 -9.25
CA GLY A 13 80.47 57.79 -8.03
C GLY A 13 79.87 56.43 -8.39
N GLU A 14 80.71 55.43 -8.64
CA GLU A 14 80.33 54.04 -8.45
C GLU A 14 80.34 53.77 -6.93
N SER A 15 79.17 53.49 -6.35
CA SER A 15 79.10 52.94 -4.99
C SER A 15 79.68 51.53 -5.02
N VAL A 16 80.97 51.40 -4.71
CA VAL A 16 81.62 50.10 -4.51
C VAL A 16 80.98 49.46 -3.29
N ILE A 17 80.03 48.56 -3.52
CA ILE A 17 79.44 47.72 -2.47
C ILE A 17 80.59 46.99 -1.77
N ASN A 18 80.71 47.16 -0.45
CA ASN A 18 81.73 46.50 0.36
C ASN A 18 81.51 44.98 0.31
N ASP A 19 82.57 44.19 0.23
CA ASP A 19 82.48 42.73 0.22
C ASP A 19 81.75 42.15 1.44
N GLN A 20 81.68 42.89 2.55
CA GLN A 20 80.84 42.53 3.68
C GLN A 20 79.34 42.60 3.38
N GLU A 21 78.87 43.66 2.72
CA GLU A 21 77.46 43.84 2.36
C GLU A 21 77.01 42.78 1.34
N LYS A 22 77.90 42.39 0.41
CA LYS A 22 77.65 41.27 -0.51
C LYS A 22 77.50 39.94 0.22
N ARG A 23 78.34 39.69 1.24
CA ARG A 23 78.25 38.48 2.09
C ARG A 23 76.94 38.43 2.87
N ASP A 24 76.50 39.57 3.41
CA ASP A 24 75.27 39.65 4.19
C ASP A 24 74.02 39.45 3.31
N ILE A 25 73.97 40.07 2.13
CA ILE A 25 72.89 39.85 1.15
C ILE A 25 72.83 38.38 0.70
N PHE A 26 74.00 37.78 0.43
CA PHE A 26 74.08 36.37 0.06
C PHE A 26 73.59 35.45 1.18
N ALA A 27 73.94 35.73 2.44
CA ALA A 27 73.45 34.97 3.59
C ALA A 27 71.92 35.05 3.74
N VAL A 28 71.34 36.23 3.55
CA VAL A 28 69.87 36.41 3.55
C VAL A 28 69.23 35.65 2.39
N LEU A 29 69.83 35.68 1.20
CA LEU A 29 69.33 34.94 0.04
C LEU A 29 69.35 33.43 0.29
N MET A 30 70.45 32.91 0.85
CA MET A 30 70.57 31.48 1.19
C MET A 30 69.55 31.05 2.23
N SER A 31 69.33 31.86 3.27
CA SER A 31 68.29 31.59 4.27
C SER A 31 66.88 31.56 3.66
N ARG A 32 66.58 32.43 2.69
CA ARG A 32 65.31 32.38 1.94
C ARG A 32 65.19 31.15 1.06
N PHE A 33 66.29 30.71 0.42
CA PHE A 33 66.31 29.47 -0.35
C PHE A 33 66.07 28.24 0.53
N ASP A 34 66.70 28.19 1.71
CA ASP A 34 66.47 27.11 2.68
C ASP A 34 65.00 27.06 3.11
N HIS A 35 64.41 28.23 3.42
CA HIS A 35 62.99 28.32 3.77
C HIS A 35 62.08 27.85 2.62
N MET A 36 62.33 28.26 1.38
CA MET A 36 61.57 27.77 0.22
C MET A 36 61.71 26.25 0.04
N CYS A 37 62.89 25.68 0.29
CA CYS A 37 63.10 24.24 0.21
C CYS A 37 62.29 23.49 1.28
N GLU A 38 62.17 24.07 2.46
CA GLU A 38 61.34 23.55 3.55
C GLU A 38 59.85 23.63 3.20
N GLU A 39 59.35 24.78 2.71
CA GLU A 39 57.97 24.93 2.23
C GLU A 39 57.63 23.94 1.11
N LEU A 40 58.52 23.76 0.13
CA LEU A 40 58.34 22.78 -0.94
C LEU A 40 58.25 21.34 -0.41
N ARG A 41 59.00 21.01 0.65
CA ARG A 41 58.94 19.70 1.30
C ARG A 41 57.62 19.50 2.04
N TYR A 42 57.11 20.54 2.70
CA TYR A 42 55.78 20.52 3.32
C TYR A 42 54.68 20.31 2.27
N ILE A 43 54.67 21.12 1.19
CA ILE A 43 53.69 21.00 0.10
C ILE A 43 53.72 19.59 -0.52
N LYS A 44 54.92 19.03 -0.76
CA LYS A 44 55.05 17.67 -1.29
C LYS A 44 54.42 16.62 -0.37
N THR A 45 54.54 16.82 0.94
CA THR A 45 53.96 15.92 1.94
C THR A 45 52.44 16.04 1.95
N ASP A 46 51.91 17.26 1.95
CA ASP A 46 50.47 17.52 1.91
C ASP A 46 49.80 16.99 0.64
N ILE A 47 50.44 17.18 -0.53
CA ILE A 47 49.96 16.61 -1.80
C ILE A 47 49.91 15.08 -1.72
N SER A 48 50.91 14.46 -1.08
CA SER A 48 50.96 13.00 -0.94
C SER A 48 49.83 12.49 -0.03
N ASN A 49 49.56 13.20 1.07
CA ASN A 49 48.46 12.90 1.99
C ASN A 49 47.10 13.07 1.31
N SER A 50 46.85 14.22 0.66
CA SER A 50 45.61 14.50 -0.07
C SER A 50 45.35 13.47 -1.18
N ARG A 51 46.39 13.01 -1.87
CA ARG A 51 46.28 11.95 -2.88
C ARG A 51 45.90 10.61 -2.25
N ALA A 52 46.37 10.30 -1.05
CA ALA A 52 45.98 9.09 -0.34
C ALA A 52 44.52 9.14 0.10
N GLU A 53 44.06 10.27 0.66
CA GLU A 53 42.67 10.50 1.04
C GLU A 53 41.73 10.40 -0.16
N THR A 54 42.10 11.01 -1.29
CA THR A 54 41.30 10.96 -2.53
C THR A 54 41.12 9.54 -3.04
N LYS A 55 42.16 8.69 -2.93
CA LYS A 55 42.07 7.27 -3.30
C LYS A 55 41.10 6.52 -2.40
N GLU A 56 41.15 6.76 -1.10
CA GLU A 56 40.26 6.09 -0.15
C GLU A 56 38.81 6.52 -0.36
N ILE A 57 38.55 7.82 -0.54
CA ILE A 57 37.22 8.33 -0.87
C ILE A 57 36.70 7.69 -2.16
N THR A 58 37.53 7.60 -3.20
CA THR A 58 37.14 6.96 -4.47
C THR A 58 36.76 5.50 -4.28
N LYS A 59 37.51 4.78 -3.43
CA LYS A 59 37.23 3.38 -3.08
C LYS A 59 35.88 3.25 -2.38
N VAL A 60 35.64 4.03 -1.32
CA VAL A 60 34.36 4.02 -0.58
C VAL A 60 33.18 4.37 -1.50
N ILE A 61 33.34 5.36 -2.38
CA ILE A 61 32.30 5.71 -3.37
C ILE A 61 32.03 4.53 -4.31
N SER A 62 33.06 3.83 -4.77
CA SER A 62 32.89 2.68 -5.66
C SER A 62 32.16 1.52 -4.97
N GLU A 63 32.48 1.25 -3.70
CA GLU A 63 31.83 0.21 -2.88
C GLU A 63 30.36 0.56 -2.65
N ASN A 64 30.07 1.78 -2.21
CA ASN A 64 28.70 2.26 -2.01
C ASN A 64 27.87 2.19 -3.30
N ASN A 65 28.46 2.52 -4.46
CA ASN A 65 27.77 2.42 -5.74
C ASN A 65 27.37 0.99 -6.09
N VAL A 66 28.23 0.01 -5.77
CA VAL A 66 27.92 -1.42 -5.96
C VAL A 66 26.79 -1.84 -5.03
N GLU A 67 26.85 -1.48 -3.75
CA GLU A 67 25.80 -1.79 -2.78
C GLU A 67 24.45 -1.20 -3.17
N LEU A 68 24.42 0.10 -3.51
CA LEU A 68 23.20 0.78 -3.97
C LEU A 68 22.61 0.11 -5.20
N LYS A 69 23.44 -0.28 -6.17
CA LYS A 69 22.99 -1.00 -7.37
C LYS A 69 22.37 -2.34 -7.01
N ASN A 70 22.96 -3.08 -6.07
CA ASN A 70 22.44 -4.36 -5.60
C ASN A 70 21.10 -4.17 -4.88
N SER A 71 21.00 -3.21 -3.96
CA SER A 71 19.76 -2.88 -3.25
C SER A 71 18.64 -2.48 -4.22
N VAL A 72 18.93 -1.63 -5.20
CA VAL A 72 17.96 -1.21 -6.23
C VAL A 72 17.47 -2.41 -7.06
N THR A 73 18.38 -3.30 -7.44
CA THR A 73 18.03 -4.52 -8.20
C THR A 73 17.12 -5.44 -7.38
N PHE A 74 17.47 -5.68 -6.12
CA PHE A 74 16.66 -6.48 -5.21
C PHE A 74 15.26 -5.88 -4.98
N MET A 75 15.18 -4.56 -4.77
CA MET A 75 13.90 -3.86 -4.64
C MET A 75 13.04 -4.03 -5.90
N LYS A 76 13.64 -3.89 -7.09
CA LYS A 76 12.93 -4.05 -8.36
C LYS A 76 12.35 -5.46 -8.52
N GLU A 77 13.10 -6.49 -8.16
CA GLU A 77 12.62 -7.88 -8.17
C GLU A 77 11.49 -8.12 -7.17
N THR A 78 11.59 -7.51 -5.98
CA THR A 78 10.58 -7.63 -4.93
C THR A 78 9.27 -6.95 -5.33
N VAL A 79 9.35 -5.74 -5.88
CA VAL A 79 8.18 -5.02 -6.43
C VAL A 79 7.50 -5.84 -7.52
N LYS A 80 8.27 -6.43 -8.44
CA LYS A 80 7.72 -7.28 -9.50
C LYS A 80 6.94 -8.49 -8.93
N LYS A 81 7.48 -9.17 -7.91
CA LYS A 81 6.78 -10.28 -7.24
C LYS A 81 5.48 -9.81 -6.60
N PHE A 82 5.49 -8.68 -5.91
CA PHE A 82 4.27 -8.12 -5.31
C PHE A 82 3.22 -7.71 -6.35
N GLU A 83 3.63 -7.16 -7.50
CA GLU A 83 2.71 -6.86 -8.60
C GLU A 83 2.06 -8.14 -9.15
N GLU A 84 2.84 -9.20 -9.36
CA GLU A 84 2.32 -10.49 -9.82
C GLU A 84 1.31 -11.09 -8.83
N ASP A 85 1.62 -11.09 -7.54
CA ASP A 85 0.72 -11.61 -6.50
C ASP A 85 -0.52 -10.74 -6.32
N PHE A 86 -0.39 -9.42 -6.41
CA PHE A 86 -1.53 -8.51 -6.40
C PHE A 86 -2.50 -8.80 -7.55
N VAL A 87 -1.98 -9.05 -8.76
CA VAL A 87 -2.82 -9.42 -9.91
C VAL A 87 -3.51 -10.76 -9.70
N LYS A 88 -2.82 -11.77 -9.14
CA LYS A 88 -3.44 -13.08 -8.83
C LYS A 88 -4.57 -12.92 -7.80
N LEU A 89 -4.31 -12.25 -6.69
CA LEU A 89 -5.29 -12.02 -5.63
C LEU A 89 -6.50 -11.23 -6.13
N LYS A 90 -6.28 -10.23 -7.00
CA LYS A 90 -7.37 -9.47 -7.60
C LYS A 90 -8.26 -10.34 -8.50
N LYS A 91 -7.67 -11.26 -9.28
CA LYS A 91 -8.42 -12.20 -10.11
C LYS A 91 -9.23 -13.17 -9.26
N GLU A 92 -8.62 -13.75 -8.23
CA GLU A 92 -9.30 -14.68 -7.32
C GLU A 92 -10.45 -13.99 -6.57
N ASN A 93 -10.24 -12.78 -6.04
CA ASN A 93 -11.28 -12.02 -5.38
C ASN A 93 -12.49 -11.73 -6.30
N ASN A 94 -12.22 -11.38 -7.56
CA ASN A 94 -13.27 -11.17 -8.54
C ASN A 94 -14.03 -12.46 -8.88
N TYR A 95 -13.33 -13.59 -8.95
CA TYR A 95 -13.95 -14.90 -9.15
C TYR A 95 -14.86 -15.26 -7.97
N LEU A 96 -14.35 -15.17 -6.74
CA LEU A 96 -15.12 -15.46 -5.52
C LEU A 96 -16.33 -14.57 -5.37
N LYS A 97 -16.24 -13.28 -5.72
CA LYS A 97 -17.39 -12.36 -5.72
C LYS A 97 -18.49 -12.81 -6.69
N LYS A 98 -18.13 -13.29 -7.88
CA LYS A 98 -19.11 -13.81 -8.84
C LYS A 98 -19.76 -15.09 -8.34
N GLU A 99 -18.98 -16.01 -7.79
CA GLU A 99 -19.49 -17.26 -7.23
C GLU A 99 -20.44 -17.00 -6.05
N LEU A 100 -20.09 -16.06 -5.17
CA LEU A 100 -20.93 -15.65 -4.05
C LEU A 100 -22.24 -15.02 -4.52
N GLU A 101 -22.22 -14.23 -5.59
CA GLU A 101 -23.43 -13.67 -6.18
C GLU A 101 -24.32 -14.77 -6.80
N LEU A 102 -23.74 -15.71 -7.55
CA LEU A 102 -24.48 -16.86 -8.06
C LEU A 102 -25.12 -17.67 -6.93
N LEU A 103 -24.39 -17.92 -5.84
CA LEU A 103 -24.90 -18.66 -4.70
C LEU A 103 -26.05 -17.91 -4.00
N ARG A 104 -25.97 -16.57 -3.90
CA ARG A 104 -27.07 -15.75 -3.37
C ARG A 104 -28.32 -15.84 -4.22
N VAL A 105 -28.19 -15.72 -5.54
CA VAL A 105 -29.30 -15.85 -6.49
C VAL A 105 -29.93 -17.26 -6.39
N PHE A 106 -29.09 -18.29 -6.34
CA PHE A 106 -29.54 -19.67 -6.18
C PHE A 106 -30.27 -19.88 -4.85
N SER A 107 -29.72 -19.38 -3.74
CA SER A 107 -30.35 -19.44 -2.42
C SER A 107 -31.70 -18.73 -2.39
N ALA A 108 -31.79 -17.53 -2.97
CA ALA A 108 -33.04 -16.78 -3.07
C ALA A 108 -34.08 -17.54 -3.91
N THR A 109 -33.66 -18.11 -5.04
CA THR A 109 -34.54 -18.90 -5.92
C THR A 109 -35.04 -20.15 -5.21
N ASN A 110 -34.17 -20.90 -4.55
CA ASN A 110 -34.56 -22.08 -3.77
C ASN A 110 -35.49 -21.72 -2.63
N HIS A 111 -35.23 -20.61 -1.93
CA HIS A 111 -36.12 -20.15 -0.88
C HIS A 111 -37.51 -19.81 -1.47
N GLN A 112 -37.59 -19.19 -2.64
CA GLN A 112 -38.88 -18.95 -3.29
C GLN A 112 -39.58 -20.26 -3.71
N LEU A 113 -38.81 -21.26 -4.17
CA LEU A 113 -39.33 -22.56 -4.57
C LEU A 113 -39.88 -23.36 -3.37
N ILE A 114 -39.19 -23.37 -2.23
CA ILE A 114 -39.62 -24.08 -1.02
C ILE A 114 -40.97 -23.57 -0.53
N TYR A 115 -41.16 -22.25 -0.49
CA TYR A 115 -42.42 -21.64 -0.03
C TYR A 115 -43.40 -21.34 -1.17
N ARG A 116 -43.15 -21.90 -2.37
CA ARG A 116 -43.97 -21.67 -3.56
C ARG A 116 -45.43 -22.04 -3.31
N ASN A 117 -45.67 -23.14 -2.59
CA ASN A 117 -47.01 -23.62 -2.27
C ASN A 117 -47.47 -23.25 -0.86
N SER A 118 -46.74 -22.39 -0.15
CA SER A 118 -47.10 -21.99 1.22
C SER A 118 -47.70 -20.59 1.28
N ILE A 119 -48.62 -20.37 2.22
CA ILE A 119 -49.13 -19.06 2.60
C ILE A 119 -48.75 -18.76 4.05
N LYS A 120 -48.76 -17.47 4.39
CA LYS A 120 -48.52 -16.98 5.75
C LYS A 120 -49.78 -16.31 6.25
N ILE A 121 -50.25 -16.73 7.43
CA ILE A 121 -51.38 -16.13 8.12
C ILE A 121 -50.82 -15.41 9.34
N SER A 122 -51.06 -14.09 9.38
CA SER A 122 -50.61 -13.19 10.45
C SER A 122 -51.78 -12.75 11.33
N ASN A 123 -51.45 -12.12 12.47
CA ASN A 123 -52.41 -11.52 13.41
C ASN A 123 -53.37 -12.53 14.04
N LEU A 124 -52.88 -13.74 14.30
CA LEU A 124 -53.62 -14.74 15.07
C LEU A 124 -52.90 -14.94 16.41
N PRO A 125 -53.54 -14.58 17.54
CA PRO A 125 -53.00 -14.81 18.88
C PRO A 125 -52.59 -16.27 19.06
N LYS A 126 -51.45 -16.49 19.72
CA LYS A 126 -51.07 -17.86 20.09
C LYS A 126 -51.85 -18.31 21.33
N VAL A 127 -52.52 -19.46 21.23
CA VAL A 127 -53.21 -20.10 22.35
C VAL A 127 -52.51 -21.42 22.67
N GLU A 128 -52.48 -21.81 23.94
CA GLU A 128 -51.96 -23.13 24.34
C GLU A 128 -52.85 -24.24 23.76
N GLN A 129 -52.23 -25.31 23.27
CA GLN A 129 -52.91 -26.46 22.67
C GLN A 129 -53.83 -26.11 21.48
N GLU A 130 -53.43 -25.16 20.65
CA GLU A 130 -54.18 -24.80 19.45
C GLU A 130 -54.20 -25.92 18.39
N ASN A 131 -55.38 -26.14 17.79
CA ASN A 131 -55.50 -26.95 16.58
C ASN A 131 -55.40 -26.05 15.33
N LEU A 132 -54.22 -26.01 14.72
CA LEU A 132 -53.97 -25.16 13.56
C LEU A 132 -54.80 -25.56 12.34
N LEU A 133 -55.14 -26.84 12.17
CA LEU A 133 -55.95 -27.30 11.04
C LEU A 133 -57.39 -26.77 11.15
N GLU A 134 -57.98 -26.79 12.34
CA GLU A 134 -59.31 -26.20 12.59
C GLU A 134 -59.32 -24.70 12.33
N ILE A 135 -58.23 -23.99 12.68
CA ILE A 135 -58.11 -22.56 12.38
C ILE A 135 -58.10 -22.33 10.87
N VAL A 136 -57.33 -23.13 10.12
CA VAL A 136 -57.27 -23.04 8.65
C VAL A 136 -58.63 -23.39 8.04
N GLU A 137 -59.34 -24.38 8.57
CA GLU A 137 -60.69 -24.75 8.13
C GLU A 137 -61.69 -23.59 8.34
N LYS A 138 -61.68 -22.98 9.54
CA LYS A 138 -62.52 -21.80 9.84
C LYS A 138 -62.24 -20.65 8.87
N ILE A 139 -60.97 -20.35 8.61
CA ILE A 139 -60.58 -19.29 7.66
C ILE A 139 -61.04 -19.66 6.25
N SER A 140 -60.87 -20.92 5.85
CA SER A 140 -61.30 -21.43 4.55
C SER A 140 -62.80 -21.25 4.34
N ASN A 141 -63.61 -21.58 5.34
CA ASN A 141 -65.06 -21.42 5.29
C ASN A 141 -65.47 -19.95 5.18
N VAL A 142 -64.79 -19.04 5.89
CA VAL A 142 -65.06 -17.60 5.82
C VAL A 142 -64.79 -17.02 4.44
N ILE A 143 -63.73 -17.47 3.75
CA ILE A 143 -63.40 -17.00 2.40
C ILE A 143 -64.09 -17.81 1.28
N GLY A 144 -64.91 -18.81 1.62
CA GLY A 144 -65.58 -19.67 0.66
C GLY A 144 -64.66 -20.68 -0.06
N PHE A 145 -63.51 -21.02 0.52
CA PHE A 145 -62.62 -22.05 -0.01
C PHE A 145 -63.05 -23.44 0.47
N VAL A 146 -63.20 -24.40 -0.46
CA VAL A 146 -63.54 -25.79 -0.13
C VAL A 146 -62.35 -26.48 0.53
N PHE A 147 -62.37 -26.50 1.86
CA PHE A 147 -61.36 -27.12 2.70
C PHE A 147 -61.38 -28.64 2.57
N SER A 148 -60.19 -29.23 2.43
CA SER A 148 -59.96 -30.67 2.59
C SER A 148 -58.57 -30.86 3.20
N PRO A 149 -58.43 -31.67 4.26
CA PRO A 149 -57.12 -31.96 4.87
C PRO A 149 -56.08 -32.50 3.89
N GLU A 150 -56.52 -33.25 2.86
CA GLU A 150 -55.64 -33.82 1.83
C GLU A 150 -54.97 -32.77 0.94
N LYS A 151 -55.53 -31.55 0.87
CA LYS A 151 -54.92 -30.44 0.12
C LYS A 151 -53.76 -29.79 0.88
N ILE A 152 -53.62 -30.10 2.17
CA ILE A 152 -52.65 -29.51 3.08
C ILE A 152 -51.51 -30.49 3.32
N ASP A 153 -50.31 -30.06 2.98
CA ASP A 153 -49.08 -30.82 3.21
C ASP A 153 -48.61 -30.66 4.66
N SER A 154 -48.53 -29.41 5.14
CA SER A 154 -48.08 -29.12 6.49
C SER A 154 -48.65 -27.80 7.01
N VAL A 155 -48.95 -27.75 8.31
CA VAL A 155 -49.37 -26.53 9.02
C VAL A 155 -48.60 -26.41 10.33
N TYR A 156 -47.95 -25.27 10.53
CA TYR A 156 -47.18 -25.02 11.74
C TYR A 156 -47.03 -23.54 12.02
N ARG A 157 -46.77 -23.19 13.29
CA ARG A 157 -46.36 -21.84 13.65
C ARG A 157 -44.87 -21.64 13.41
N THR A 158 -44.50 -20.48 12.87
CA THR A 158 -43.09 -20.09 12.81
C THR A 158 -42.52 -19.93 14.21
N ARG A 159 -41.25 -20.28 14.39
CA ARG A 159 -40.54 -20.00 15.64
C ARG A 159 -40.57 -18.50 15.93
N ASN A 160 -41.00 -18.13 17.12
CA ASN A 160 -41.06 -16.73 17.50
C ASN A 160 -39.64 -16.19 17.73
N ARG A 161 -39.28 -15.11 17.04
CA ARG A 161 -38.02 -14.38 17.25
C ARG A 161 -38.20 -13.18 18.16
N ASN A 162 -39.42 -12.63 18.25
CA ASN A 162 -39.74 -11.47 19.07
C ASN A 162 -40.92 -11.80 20.00
N PRO A 163 -40.73 -11.88 21.32
CA PRO A 163 -41.79 -12.23 22.26
C PRO A 163 -43.03 -11.32 22.23
N LEU A 164 -42.89 -10.09 21.74
CA LEU A 164 -43.97 -9.10 21.63
C LEU A 164 -44.89 -9.32 20.42
N MET A 165 -44.52 -10.22 19.51
CA MET A 165 -45.25 -10.51 18.29
C MET A 165 -45.83 -11.92 18.32
N ASP A 166 -47.06 -12.07 17.85
CA ASP A 166 -47.63 -13.39 17.64
C ASP A 166 -46.93 -14.12 16.47
N PRO A 167 -46.54 -15.39 16.64
CA PRO A 167 -45.90 -16.17 15.59
C PRO A 167 -46.87 -16.43 14.43
N LEU A 168 -46.36 -16.31 13.20
CA LEU A 168 -47.11 -16.56 11.97
C LEU A 168 -47.52 -18.03 11.86
N ILE A 169 -48.68 -18.31 11.28
CA ILE A 169 -49.04 -19.68 10.84
C ILE A 169 -48.60 -19.84 9.39
N ILE A 170 -47.81 -20.87 9.11
CA ILE A 170 -47.47 -21.31 7.76
C ILE A 170 -48.39 -22.46 7.38
N VAL A 171 -49.04 -22.33 6.25
CA VAL A 171 -49.87 -23.39 5.65
C VAL A 171 -49.25 -23.74 4.30
N SER A 172 -48.74 -24.94 4.16
CA SER A 172 -48.20 -25.48 2.91
C SER A 172 -49.26 -26.33 2.24
N PHE A 173 -49.60 -26.00 1.00
CA PHE A 173 -50.50 -26.80 0.18
C PHE A 173 -49.70 -27.86 -0.59
N VAL A 174 -50.31 -29.03 -0.81
CA VAL A 174 -49.72 -30.08 -1.64
C VAL A 174 -49.53 -29.57 -3.08
N ARG A 175 -50.51 -28.83 -3.61
CA ARG A 175 -50.47 -28.29 -4.99
C ARG A 175 -50.57 -26.77 -5.00
N ASN A 176 -49.87 -26.17 -5.95
CA ASN A 176 -49.88 -24.72 -6.15
C ASN A 176 -51.27 -24.16 -6.52
N ILE A 177 -52.06 -24.96 -7.23
CA ILE A 177 -53.39 -24.55 -7.68
C ILE A 177 -54.32 -24.27 -6.50
N ASP A 178 -54.28 -25.09 -5.45
CA ASP A 178 -55.08 -24.92 -4.24
C ASP A 178 -54.67 -23.65 -3.49
N LYS A 179 -53.36 -23.38 -3.35
CA LYS A 179 -52.86 -22.09 -2.81
C LYS A 179 -53.37 -20.89 -3.62
N THR A 180 -53.28 -20.98 -4.94
CA THR A 180 -53.63 -19.87 -5.84
C THR A 180 -55.13 -19.58 -5.78
N GLU A 181 -55.95 -20.61 -5.74
CA GLU A 181 -57.39 -20.51 -5.50
C GLU A 181 -57.69 -19.86 -4.15
N PHE A 182 -57.08 -20.34 -3.07
CA PHE A 182 -57.21 -19.76 -1.73
C PHE A 182 -56.89 -18.26 -1.72
N LEU A 183 -55.77 -17.86 -2.35
CA LEU A 183 -55.37 -16.44 -2.41
C LEU A 183 -56.27 -15.58 -3.29
N LYS A 184 -56.88 -16.16 -4.34
CA LYS A 184 -57.84 -15.45 -5.20
C LYS A 184 -59.12 -15.13 -4.43
N LEU A 185 -59.64 -16.11 -3.69
CA LEU A 185 -60.88 -15.96 -2.90
C LEU A 185 -60.73 -14.94 -1.77
N LYS A 186 -59.55 -14.88 -1.14
CA LYS A 186 -59.21 -13.85 -0.13
C LYS A 186 -59.18 -12.42 -0.68
N ARG A 187 -59.05 -12.24 -1.99
CA ARG A 187 -58.80 -10.93 -2.61
C ARG A 187 -60.11 -10.18 -2.93
N ASN A 188 -61.26 -10.83 -2.77
CA ASN A 188 -62.61 -10.26 -2.83
C ASN A 188 -63.07 -9.86 -1.43
#